data_AF-V5H6B4-F1
#
_entry.id   AF-V5H6B4-F1
#
_cell.length_a   1.000
_cell.length_b   1.000
_cell.length_c   1.000
_cell.angle_alpha   90.00
_cell.angle_beta   90.00
_cell.angle_gamma   90.00
#
_symmetry.space_group_name_H-M   'P 1'
#
loop_
_entity.id
_entity.type
_entity.pdbx_description
1 polymer ?
#
loop_
_entity_poly.entity_id
_entity_poly.type
_entity_poly.pdbx_seq_one_letter_code
_entity_poly.pdbx_strand_id
1 'polypeptide(L)'
;MMILPLSVVLLATYDYIHANHCSTGLASYMNTRCVGLNLKFVERSGCTFTCQGVNSAGQNQITILNLVDGLPCEPCKECCNGKCRPVQFGSLNPLTLKSCAK
;
A
#
# COMPACT_ATOMS: atom_id res chain seq x y z
N MET A 1 -7.32 24.74 -31.65
CA MET A 1 -7.70 23.94 -30.47
C MET A 1 -6.48 23.89 -29.55
N MET A 2 -6.35 24.85 -28.65
CA MET A 2 -5.19 24.96 -27.77
C MET A 2 -5.65 24.52 -26.39
N ILE A 3 -5.41 23.26 -26.05
CA ILE A 3 -5.60 22.78 -24.68
C ILE A 3 -4.61 23.57 -23.83
N LEU A 4 -5.16 24.43 -22.97
CA LEU A 4 -4.47 25.44 -22.19
C LEU A 4 -3.37 24.79 -21.30
N PRO A 5 -2.18 25.40 -21.17
CA PRO A 5 -1.14 24.93 -20.25
C PRO A 5 -1.63 24.83 -18.79
N LEU A 6 -2.67 25.59 -18.43
CA LEU A 6 -3.36 25.51 -17.14
C LEU A 6 -3.96 24.12 -16.84
N SER A 7 -4.47 23.41 -17.85
CA SER A 7 -5.04 22.06 -17.66
C SER A 7 -3.97 21.03 -17.29
N VAL A 8 -2.76 21.17 -17.82
CA VAL A 8 -1.62 20.30 -17.47
C VAL A 8 -1.16 20.55 -16.03
N VAL A 9 -1.14 21.81 -15.60
CA VAL A 9 -0.78 22.18 -14.22
C VAL A 9 -1.79 21.61 -13.21
N LEU A 10 -3.09 21.71 -13.49
CA LEU A 10 -4.14 21.19 -12.63
C LEU A 10 -4.04 19.66 -12.42
N LEU A 11 -3.80 18.89 -13.49
CA LEU A 11 -3.64 17.43 -13.41
C LEU A 11 -2.44 17.04 -12.54
N ALA A 12 -1.29 17.68 -12.75
CA ALA A 12 -0.09 17.40 -11.97
C ALA A 12 -0.28 17.70 -10.47
N THR A 13 -1.01 18.78 -10.14
CA THR A 13 -1.32 19.10 -8.74
C THR A 13 -2.32 18.12 -8.11
N TYR A 14 -3.28 17.63 -8.89
CA TYR A 14 -4.26 16.66 -8.42
C TYR A 14 -3.61 15.31 -8.11
N ASP A 15 -2.76 14.83 -9.02
CA ASP A 15 -2.01 13.58 -8.86
C ASP A 15 -1.08 13.65 -7.65
N TYR A 16 -0.45 14.80 -7.41
CA TYR A 16 0.39 15.04 -6.24
C TYR A 16 -0.40 14.97 -4.93
N ILE A 17 -1.57 15.63 -4.86
CA ILE A 17 -2.42 15.60 -3.67
C ILE A 17 -2.93 14.18 -3.40
N HIS A 18 -3.36 13.46 -4.43
CA HIS A 18 -3.84 12.09 -4.31
C HIS A 18 -2.74 11.12 -3.86
N ALA A 19 -1.54 11.24 -4.43
CA ALA A 19 -0.39 10.45 -4.02
C ALA A 19 -0.04 10.71 -2.54
N ASN A 20 -0.12 11.96 -2.10
CA ASN A 20 0.17 12.33 -0.71
C ASN A 20 -0.89 11.81 0.27
N HIS A 21 -2.17 11.82 -0.14
CA HIS A 21 -3.25 11.24 0.66
C HIS A 21 -3.10 9.72 0.79
N CYS A 22 -2.75 9.04 -0.31
CA CYS A 22 -2.49 7.60 -0.33
C CYS A 22 -1.30 7.21 0.56
N SER A 23 -0.16 7.89 0.43
CA SER A 23 1.03 7.61 1.24
C SER A 23 0.77 7.84 2.73
N THR A 24 0.09 8.94 3.07
CA THR A 24 -0.29 9.26 4.46
C THR A 24 -1.26 8.22 5.02
N GLY A 25 -2.29 7.85 4.26
CA GLY A 25 -3.24 6.82 4.66
C GLY A 25 -2.59 5.46 4.89
N LEU A 26 -1.68 5.05 4.01
CA LEU A 26 -0.95 3.78 4.15
C LEU A 26 -0.02 3.78 5.37
N ALA A 27 0.70 4.88 5.61
CA ALA A 27 1.53 5.04 6.80
C ALA A 27 0.69 4.99 8.08
N SER A 28 -0.47 5.66 8.10
CA SER A 28 -1.41 5.61 9.23
C SER A 28 -1.91 4.19 9.48
N TYR A 29 -2.28 3.45 8.43
CA TYR A 29 -2.71 2.05 8.54
C TYR A 29 -1.64 1.18 9.21
N MET A 30 -0.39 1.23 8.72
CA MET A 30 0.71 0.42 9.27
C MET A 30 1.00 0.78 10.74
N ASN A 31 1.01 2.08 11.06
CA ASN A 31 1.17 2.56 12.44
C ASN A 31 0.07 2.02 13.36
N THR A 32 -1.19 2.16 12.98
CA THR A 32 -2.33 1.67 13.77
C THR A 32 -2.24 0.16 14.00
N ARG A 33 -1.82 -0.61 12.98
CA ARG A 33 -1.63 -2.06 13.11
C ARG A 33 -0.52 -2.41 14.10
N CYS A 34 0.63 -1.73 14.04
CA CYS A 34 1.71 -1.95 15.00
C CYS A 34 1.31 -1.54 16.43
N VAL A 35 0.63 -0.40 16.59
CA VAL A 35 0.13 0.08 17.90
C VAL A 35 -0.84 -0.92 18.53
N GLY A 36 -1.71 -1.55 17.73
CA GLY A 36 -2.60 -2.62 18.21
C GLY A 36 -1.87 -3.86 18.75
N LEU A 37 -0.57 -4.02 18.44
CA LEU A 37 0.30 -5.06 18.98
C LEU A 37 1.21 -4.56 20.11
N ASN A 38 1.07 -3.31 20.56
CA ASN A 38 2.00 -2.61 21.44
C ASN A 38 3.43 -2.52 20.87
N LEU A 39 3.56 -2.44 19.55
CA LEU A 39 4.83 -2.29 18.84
C LEU A 39 4.86 -0.98 18.05
N LYS A 40 6.04 -0.54 17.63
CA LYS A 40 6.22 0.63 16.75
C LYS A 40 6.47 0.19 15.32
N PHE A 41 5.90 0.92 14.36
CA PHE A 41 6.28 0.76 12.97
C PHE A 41 7.74 1.16 12.77
N VAL A 42 8.47 0.37 11.98
CA VAL A 42 9.88 0.63 11.65
C VAL A 42 10.00 0.94 10.17
N GLU A 43 9.61 -0.01 9.31
CA GLU A 43 9.77 0.12 7.88
C GLU A 43 8.76 -0.74 7.12
N ARG A 44 8.59 -0.40 5.83
CA ARG A 44 7.81 -1.18 4.87
C ARG A 44 8.76 -1.76 3.83
N SER A 45 8.57 -3.04 3.51
CA SER A 45 9.27 -3.73 2.41
C SER A 45 8.24 -4.38 1.47
N GLY A 46 7.97 -3.72 0.35
CA GLY A 46 6.96 -4.17 -0.62
C GLY A 46 5.58 -4.39 0.02
N CYS A 47 5.16 -5.66 0.10
CA CYS A 47 3.86 -6.09 0.63
C CYS A 47 3.88 -6.46 2.11
N THR A 48 4.97 -6.21 2.81
CA THR A 48 5.07 -6.41 4.25
C THR A 48 5.60 -5.17 4.95
N PHE A 49 5.40 -5.12 6.25
CA PHE A 49 5.95 -4.07 7.10
C PHE A 49 6.35 -4.63 8.46
N THR A 50 7.38 -4.02 9.04
CA THR A 50 7.98 -4.44 10.29
C THR A 50 7.48 -3.58 11.43
N CYS A 51 6.99 -4.24 12.47
CA CYS A 51 6.74 -3.67 13.78
C CYS A 51 7.79 -4.16 14.77
N GLN A 52 8.36 -3.27 15.58
CA GLN A 52 9.35 -3.62 16.59
C GLN A 52 9.06 -2.92 17.93
N GLY A 53 9.39 -3.59 19.02
CA GLY A 53 9.22 -3.05 20.37
C GLY A 53 9.67 -4.04 21.43
N VAL A 54 9.09 -3.91 22.62
CA VAL A 54 9.34 -4.78 23.76
C VAL A 54 8.02 -5.40 24.17
N ASN A 55 7.99 -6.72 24.36
CA ASN A 55 6.79 -7.43 24.79
C ASN A 55 6.52 -7.27 26.29
N SER A 56 5.41 -7.81 26.78
CA SER A 56 5.04 -7.77 28.20
C SER A 56 6.04 -8.46 29.14
N ALA A 57 6.91 -9.32 28.62
CA ALA A 57 7.98 -9.98 29.36
C ALA A 57 9.30 -9.18 29.35
N GLY A 58 9.33 -7.98 28.78
CA GLY A 58 10.53 -7.14 28.70
C GLY A 58 11.52 -7.57 27.61
N GLN A 59 11.13 -8.46 26.70
CA GLN A 59 11.98 -8.96 25.62
C GLN A 59 11.76 -8.19 24.32
N ASN A 60 12.83 -8.00 23.55
CA ASN A 60 12.74 -7.44 22.21
C ASN A 60 11.84 -8.32 21.33
N GLN A 61 10.84 -7.70 20.72
CA GLN A 61 9.92 -8.34 19.79
C GLN A 61 9.99 -7.66 18.43
N ILE A 62 10.11 -8.46 17.39
CA ILE A 62 9.96 -8.06 15.98
C ILE A 62 8.79 -8.84 15.42
N THR A 63 7.89 -8.18 14.69
CA THR A 63 6.75 -8.80 14.05
C THR A 63 6.60 -8.23 12.64
N ILE A 64 6.58 -9.11 11.65
CA ILE A 64 6.40 -8.75 10.25
C ILE A 64 4.94 -9.03 9.89
N LEU A 65 4.26 -8.01 9.38
CA LEU A 65 2.85 -8.07 8.99
C LEU A 65 2.71 -7.89 7.49
N ASN A 66 1.71 -8.56 6.91
CA ASN A 66 1.35 -8.36 5.50
C ASN A 66 0.46 -7.11 5.35
N LEU A 67 0.65 -6.39 4.25
CA LEU A 67 -0.34 -5.46 3.73
C LEU A 67 -1.61 -6.22 3.30
N VAL A 68 -2.73 -5.50 3.29
CA VAL A 68 -4.03 -6.04 2.85
C VAL A 68 -3.94 -6.46 1.38
N ASP A 69 -4.59 -7.58 1.06
CA ASP A 69 -4.67 -8.08 -0.31
C ASP A 69 -5.34 -7.03 -1.23
N GLY A 70 -4.80 -6.86 -2.43
CA GLY A 70 -5.26 -5.86 -3.41
C GLY A 70 -4.54 -4.50 -3.34
N LEU A 71 -3.77 -4.21 -2.30
CA LEU A 71 -3.00 -2.95 -2.25
C LEU A 71 -1.92 -2.94 -3.34
N PRO A 72 -1.72 -1.81 -4.05
CA PRO A 72 -0.71 -1.71 -5.09
C PRO A 72 0.69 -1.79 -4.49
N CYS A 73 1.55 -2.60 -5.09
CA CYS A 73 2.96 -2.73 -4.70
C CYS A 73 3.92 -2.28 -5.80
N GLU A 74 3.54 -2.45 -7.06
CA GLU A 74 4.27 -2.02 -8.25
C GLU A 74 3.27 -1.80 -9.41
N PRO A 75 3.67 -1.20 -10.54
CA PRO A 75 2.81 -1.11 -11.72
C PRO A 75 2.28 -2.48 -12.16
N CYS A 76 0.97 -2.60 -12.34
CA CYS A 76 0.27 -3.85 -12.68
C CYS A 76 0.53 -5.00 -11.70
N LYS A 77 0.83 -4.69 -10.43
CA LYS A 77 0.97 -5.69 -9.37
C LYS A 77 0.25 -5.25 -8.09
N GLU A 78 -0.23 -6.24 -7.37
CA GLU A 78 -0.91 -6.08 -6.10
C GLU A 78 -0.33 -7.00 -5.03
N CYS A 79 -0.54 -6.65 -3.77
CA CYS A 79 -0.23 -7.52 -2.65
C CYS A 79 -1.24 -8.66 -2.59
N CYS A 80 -0.74 -9.89 -2.51
CA CYS A 80 -1.52 -11.09 -2.27
C CYS A 80 -0.79 -11.98 -1.28
N ASN A 81 -1.35 -12.16 -0.09
CA ASN A 81 -0.78 -12.91 1.02
C ASN A 81 0.67 -12.49 1.31
N GLY A 82 0.91 -11.17 1.38
CA GLY A 82 2.24 -10.60 1.65
C GLY A 82 3.24 -10.64 0.48
N LYS A 83 2.82 -11.07 -0.71
CA LYS A 83 3.67 -11.11 -1.92
C LYS A 83 3.17 -10.14 -2.97
N CYS A 84 4.07 -9.41 -3.61
CA CYS A 84 3.73 -8.59 -4.76
C CYS A 84 3.56 -9.48 -6.00
N ARG A 85 2.34 -9.55 -6.54
CA ARG A 85 1.99 -10.44 -7.65
C ARG A 85 1.38 -9.65 -8.81
N PRO A 86 1.62 -10.07 -10.07
CA PRO A 86 0.94 -9.49 -11.22
C PRO A 86 -0.57 -9.66 -11.11
N VAL A 87 -1.31 -8.59 -11.42
CA VAL A 87 -2.75 -8.69 -11.68
C VAL A 87 -2.96 -9.39 -13.02
N GLN A 88 -4.01 -10.22 -13.11
CA GLN A 88 -4.34 -10.90 -14.36
C GLN A 88 -5.55 -10.24 -15.02
N PHE A 89 -5.51 -10.05 -16.33
CA PHE A 89 -6.65 -9.60 -17.10
C PHE A 89 -7.45 -10.81 -17.60
N GLY A 90 -8.77 -10.70 -17.63
CA GLY A 90 -9.65 -11.72 -18.20
C GLY A 90 -9.39 -11.90 -19.69
N SER A 91 -9.24 -13.15 -20.13
CA SER A 91 -9.00 -13.47 -21.56
C SER A 91 -10.21 -13.17 -22.45
N LEU A 92 -11.42 -13.23 -21.90
CA LEU A 92 -12.68 -12.97 -22.62
C LEU A 92 -13.09 -11.49 -22.57
N ASN A 93 -12.76 -10.80 -21.48
CA ASN A 93 -13.02 -9.39 -21.30
C ASN A 93 -11.78 -8.73 -20.67
N PRO A 94 -11.01 -7.93 -21.43
CA PRO A 94 -9.81 -7.27 -20.91
C PRO A 94 -10.12 -6.21 -19.85
N LEU A 95 -11.39 -5.83 -19.65
CA LEU A 95 -11.82 -4.97 -18.55
C LEU A 95 -12.00 -5.72 -17.23
N THR A 96 -12.04 -7.06 -17.26
CA THR A 96 -12.15 -7.86 -16.04
C THR A 96 -10.76 -8.05 -15.44
N LEU A 97 -10.50 -7.38 -14.31
CA LEU A 97 -9.32 -7.60 -13.51
C LEU A 97 -9.55 -8.78 -12.55
N LYS A 98 -8.68 -9.78 -12.59
CA LYS A 98 -8.61 -10.82 -11.55
C LYS A 98 -7.66 -10.32 -10.46
N SER A 99 -8.27 -9.86 -9.37
CA SER A 99 -7.57 -9.44 -8.15
C SER A 99 -7.70 -10.50 -7.06
N CYS A 100 -6.72 -10.56 -6.16
CA CYS A 100 -6.79 -11.33 -4.92
C CYS A 100 -7.44 -10.57 -3.76
N ALA A 101 -7.82 -9.30 -3.96
CA ALA A 101 -8.64 -8.55 -3.02
C ALA A 101 -9.96 -9.32 -2.78
N LYS A 102 -10.35 -9.45 -1.50
CA LYS A 102 -11.62 -10.05 -1.08
C LYS A 102 -12.58 -8.98 -0.61
#